data_AF-A0A9D7TWI8-F1
#
_entry.id   AF-A0A9D7TWI8-F1
#
_cell.length_a   1.000
_cell.length_b   1.000
_cell.length_c   1.000
_cell.angle_alpha   90.00
_cell.angle_beta   90.00
_cell.angle_gamma   90.00
#
_symmetry.space_group_name_H-M   'P 1'
#
loop_
_entity.id
_entity.type
_entity.pdbx_description
1 polymer ?
#
loop_
_entity_poly.entity_id
_entity_poly.type
_entity_poly.pdbx_seq_one_letter_code
_entity_poly.pdbx_strand_id
1 'polypeptide(L)'
;MINEKVLFFIAFAISGNMLFAQSLDDVKKFIDKNDYAGAKTAIDKYMADSKNAAKADGWFYKGVIYNEVSKKDETKNLCTNCKWEAFEALKKYQQLDAKNVYMVLENNVRLFDLYNGFFDQAAKLYNAKDYMAAYESFKSASSIEDYIKQKGYEYNGFKFSAVDTSLIQNTALAARLAERHDLALPYYQKLADINLQGPDHLEMYQYLAEKYLAAKNKTAYDAIISKAKSFYPADPYWIDLEIDQIDKKDKVALFAKYEELLPKNPNNYALAYNYAVELFNYNYVGDPRPADYEANKPKIATAIKNAIAIKGSADANLLMARSLYNNVYDMQETIAKIKGTKPADIKAKADQKALITKGADECIKYADAAASEFAKLTTYKAREKADYKNALSIMEDMYNFKGNAAKALEYKKRAEFLK
;
A
#
# COMPACT_ATOMS: atom_id res chain seq x y z
N MET A 1 81.44 -18.99 30.31
CA MET A 1 82.00 -17.74 29.78
C MET A 1 82.59 -17.99 28.39
N ILE A 2 81.78 -17.75 27.36
CA ILE A 2 82.15 -17.48 25.96
C ILE A 2 81.06 -16.49 25.50
N ASN A 3 81.23 -15.20 25.80
CA ASN A 3 81.72 -14.11 24.94
C ASN A 3 80.61 -13.52 24.05
N GLU A 4 80.06 -12.38 24.50
CA GLU A 4 78.93 -11.60 23.97
C GLU A 4 79.16 -10.99 22.57
N LYS A 5 80.11 -11.49 21.78
CA LYS A 5 80.50 -10.95 20.47
C LYS A 5 79.99 -11.75 19.26
N VAL A 6 79.10 -12.73 19.47
CA VAL A 6 78.49 -13.51 18.37
C VAL A 6 77.03 -13.12 18.10
N LEU A 7 76.48 -12.17 18.86
CA LEU A 7 75.09 -11.71 18.73
C LEU A 7 74.83 -10.67 17.62
N PHE A 8 75.83 -10.38 16.77
CA PHE A 8 75.73 -9.33 15.74
C PHE A 8 75.77 -9.82 14.28
N PHE A 9 75.58 -11.12 14.03
CA PHE A 9 75.59 -11.68 12.67
C PHE A 9 74.39 -12.59 12.34
N ILE A 10 73.25 -12.41 13.03
CA ILE A 10 71.95 -12.95 12.61
C ILE A 10 70.94 -11.79 12.53
N ALA A 11 71.30 -10.74 11.81
CA ALA A 11 70.43 -9.60 11.53
C ALA A 11 70.38 -9.23 10.03
N PHE A 12 70.81 -10.12 9.14
CA PHE A 12 70.87 -9.83 7.71
C PHE A 12 70.56 -11.03 6.80
N ALA A 13 69.45 -11.72 7.09
CA ALA A 13 68.92 -12.75 6.19
C ALA A 13 67.39 -12.91 6.28
N ILE A 14 66.67 -11.78 6.39
CA ILE A 14 65.23 -11.73 6.03
C ILE A 14 65.07 -10.66 4.95
N SER A 15 65.66 -10.92 3.80
CA SER A 15 65.39 -10.17 2.57
C SER A 15 65.32 -11.19 1.44
N GLY A 16 64.13 -11.71 1.21
CA GLY A 16 63.92 -12.66 0.12
C GLY A 16 62.48 -13.11 0.02
N ASN A 17 61.77 -12.52 -0.95
CA ASN A 17 60.43 -12.88 -1.42
C ASN A 17 59.25 -12.24 -0.69
N MET A 18 59.28 -10.92 -0.52
CA MET A 18 58.05 -10.15 -0.71
C MET A 18 58.00 -9.79 -2.20
N LEU A 19 57.22 -10.51 -2.99
CA LEU A 19 56.84 -10.07 -4.34
C LEU A 19 55.95 -8.84 -4.15
N PHE A 20 56.56 -7.66 -4.15
CA PHE A 20 55.88 -6.38 -4.11
C PHE A 20 55.43 -6.04 -5.53
N ALA A 21 54.12 -5.90 -5.78
CA ALA A 21 53.68 -5.14 -6.93
C ALA A 21 54.09 -3.68 -6.71
N GLN A 22 55.13 -3.22 -7.41
CA GLN A 22 55.62 -1.83 -7.37
C GLN A 22 55.11 -0.99 -8.55
N SER A 23 54.56 -1.64 -9.58
CA SER A 23 54.12 -0.99 -10.81
C SER A 23 52.70 -1.41 -11.22
N LEU A 24 52.07 -0.59 -12.06
CA LEU A 24 50.81 -0.96 -12.71
C LEU A 24 50.96 -2.16 -13.65
N ASP A 25 52.16 -2.46 -14.15
CA ASP A 25 52.35 -3.61 -15.03
C ASP A 25 52.14 -4.93 -14.29
N ASP A 26 52.48 -4.98 -13.00
CA ASP A 26 52.18 -6.16 -12.18
C ASP A 26 50.67 -6.31 -11.93
N VAL A 27 49.96 -5.19 -11.74
CA VAL A 27 48.49 -5.18 -11.66
C VAL A 27 47.88 -5.70 -12.96
N LYS A 28 48.34 -5.22 -14.12
CA LYS A 28 47.85 -5.63 -15.44
C LYS A 28 48.09 -7.12 -15.72
N LYS A 29 49.24 -7.68 -15.34
CA LYS A 29 49.51 -9.13 -15.48
C LYS A 29 48.49 -10.01 -14.74
N PHE A 30 47.98 -9.57 -13.59
CA PHE A 30 46.91 -10.31 -12.89
C PHE A 30 45.57 -10.18 -13.62
N ILE A 31 45.27 -8.99 -14.15
CA ILE A 31 44.07 -8.77 -15.00
C ILE A 31 44.12 -9.66 -16.25
N ASP A 32 45.24 -9.72 -16.96
CA ASP A 32 45.42 -10.53 -18.17
C ASP A 32 45.21 -12.03 -17.92
N LYS A 33 45.47 -12.48 -16.68
CA LYS A 33 45.24 -13.85 -16.22
C LYS A 33 43.84 -14.10 -15.68
N ASN A 34 42.96 -13.08 -15.66
CA ASN A 34 41.66 -13.08 -14.99
C ASN A 34 41.73 -13.40 -13.48
N ASP A 35 42.90 -13.23 -12.86
CA ASP A 35 43.11 -13.41 -11.42
C ASP A 35 42.77 -12.10 -10.70
N TYR A 36 41.47 -11.84 -10.55
CA TYR A 36 40.99 -10.61 -9.94
C TYR A 36 41.22 -10.55 -8.42
N ALA A 37 41.43 -11.69 -7.75
CA ALA A 37 41.81 -11.72 -6.34
C ALA A 37 43.26 -11.22 -6.16
N GLY A 38 44.18 -11.75 -6.98
CA GLY A 38 45.56 -11.26 -7.08
C GLY A 38 45.62 -9.81 -7.53
N ALA A 39 44.84 -9.44 -8.56
CA ALA A 39 44.78 -8.07 -9.06
C ALA A 39 44.32 -7.08 -7.99
N LYS A 40 43.30 -7.44 -7.18
CA LYS A 40 42.82 -6.60 -6.08
C LYS A 40 43.92 -6.37 -5.05
N THR A 41 44.59 -7.43 -4.64
CA THR A 41 45.72 -7.34 -3.68
C THR A 41 46.84 -6.44 -4.23
N ALA A 42 47.16 -6.59 -5.51
CA ALA A 42 48.19 -5.79 -6.17
C ALA A 42 47.80 -4.30 -6.29
N ILE A 43 46.56 -3.99 -6.70
CA ILE A 43 46.11 -2.60 -6.85
C ILE A 43 45.96 -1.91 -5.50
N ASP A 44 45.46 -2.59 -4.47
CA ASP A 44 45.36 -2.01 -3.12
C ASP A 44 46.73 -1.62 -2.58
N LYS A 45 47.73 -2.47 -2.81
CA LYS A 45 49.12 -2.20 -2.47
C LYS A 45 49.70 -1.05 -3.28
N TYR A 46 49.46 -1.01 -4.59
CA TYR A 46 49.91 0.08 -5.45
C TYR A 46 49.33 1.43 -5.01
N MET A 47 48.05 1.44 -4.64
CA MET A 47 47.30 2.64 -4.23
C MET A 47 47.61 3.09 -2.79
N ALA A 48 48.31 2.27 -1.99
CA ALA A 48 48.76 2.65 -0.65
C ALA A 48 49.89 3.70 -0.67
N ASP A 49 50.62 3.83 -1.79
CA ASP A 49 51.58 4.91 -1.99
C ASP A 49 50.85 6.19 -2.45
N SER A 50 51.00 7.28 -1.68
CA SER A 50 50.35 8.56 -1.96
C SER A 50 50.74 9.16 -3.31
N LYS A 51 51.96 8.90 -3.81
CA LYS A 51 52.41 9.34 -5.16
C LYS A 51 51.68 8.59 -6.26
N ASN A 52 51.33 7.32 -6.02
CA ASN A 52 50.57 6.52 -6.97
C ASN A 52 49.08 6.85 -6.89
N ALA A 53 48.54 7.10 -5.70
CA ALA A 53 47.16 7.57 -5.51
C ALA A 53 46.90 8.96 -6.11
N ALA A 54 47.94 9.74 -6.42
CA ALA A 54 47.83 10.99 -7.17
C ALA A 54 47.70 10.79 -8.70
N LYS A 55 47.96 9.59 -9.22
CA LYS A 55 47.93 9.28 -10.66
C LYS A 55 46.57 8.71 -11.06
N ALA A 56 46.05 9.16 -12.20
CA ALA A 56 44.74 8.75 -12.71
C ALA A 56 44.65 7.23 -12.97
N ASP A 57 45.64 6.64 -13.64
CA ASP A 57 45.62 5.24 -14.09
C ASP A 57 45.37 4.23 -12.95
N GLY A 58 45.92 4.48 -11.76
CA GLY A 58 45.68 3.63 -10.59
C GLY A 58 44.21 3.57 -10.20
N TRP A 59 43.51 4.70 -10.28
CA TRP A 59 42.07 4.77 -10.02
C TRP A 59 41.25 4.07 -11.09
N PHE A 60 41.64 4.17 -12.37
CA PHE A 60 40.98 3.43 -13.44
C PHE A 60 41.07 1.92 -13.22
N TYR A 61 42.28 1.40 -13.03
CA TYR A 61 42.48 -0.04 -12.80
C TYR A 61 41.85 -0.52 -11.49
N LYS A 62 41.84 0.31 -10.43
CA LYS A 62 41.08 0.01 -9.21
C LYS A 62 39.59 -0.15 -9.54
N GLY A 63 39.01 0.77 -10.30
CA GLY A 63 37.62 0.69 -10.76
C GLY A 63 37.31 -0.60 -11.53
N VAL A 64 38.15 -0.94 -12.52
CA VAL A 64 38.01 -2.16 -13.32
C VAL A 64 38.07 -3.41 -12.43
N ILE A 65 39.11 -3.54 -11.62
CA ILE A 65 39.32 -4.73 -10.78
C ILE A 65 38.20 -4.91 -9.78
N TYR A 66 37.81 -3.83 -9.09
CA TYR A 66 36.75 -3.90 -8.10
C TYR A 66 35.39 -4.23 -8.71
N ASN A 67 35.10 -3.73 -9.92
CA ASN A 67 33.90 -4.11 -10.65
C ASN A 67 33.89 -5.62 -10.95
N GLU A 68 34.99 -6.17 -11.47
CA GLU A 68 35.11 -7.61 -11.77
C GLU A 68 35.06 -8.50 -10.52
N VAL A 69 35.71 -8.09 -9.42
CA VAL A 69 35.62 -8.77 -8.12
C VAL A 69 34.17 -8.82 -7.61
N SER A 70 33.38 -7.79 -7.88
CA SER A 70 32.01 -7.69 -7.38
C SER A 70 31.00 -8.59 -8.10
N LYS A 71 31.37 -9.16 -9.25
CA LYS A 71 30.52 -9.98 -10.11
C LYS A 71 30.57 -11.47 -9.77
N LYS A 72 31.60 -11.92 -9.04
CA LYS A 72 31.90 -13.34 -8.80
C LYS A 72 31.64 -13.72 -7.34
N ASP A 73 30.98 -14.86 -7.14
CA ASP A 73 30.69 -15.38 -5.80
C ASP A 73 31.97 -15.82 -5.08
N GLU A 74 32.98 -16.31 -5.81
CA GLU A 74 34.26 -16.75 -5.28
C GLU A 74 35.06 -15.60 -4.64
N THR A 75 34.84 -14.37 -5.11
CA THR A 75 35.54 -13.18 -4.65
C THR A 75 34.70 -12.28 -3.75
N LYS A 76 33.48 -12.70 -3.38
CA LYS A 76 32.55 -11.92 -2.54
C LYS A 76 33.11 -11.54 -1.17
N ASN A 77 34.07 -12.32 -0.64
CA ASN A 77 34.68 -12.09 0.66
C ASN A 77 35.84 -11.08 0.62
N LEU A 78 36.28 -10.64 -0.58
CA LEU A 78 37.44 -9.77 -0.73
C LEU A 78 37.11 -8.28 -0.44
N CYS A 79 35.83 -7.95 -0.34
CA CYS A 79 35.33 -6.61 -0.06
C CYS A 79 33.82 -6.67 0.21
N THR A 80 33.34 -5.81 1.11
CA THR A 80 31.92 -5.72 1.45
C THR A 80 31.13 -4.85 0.47
N ASN A 81 31.79 -3.89 -0.20
CA ASN A 81 31.12 -2.92 -1.07
C ASN A 81 31.86 -2.65 -2.40
N CYS A 82 32.41 -3.70 -3.03
CA CYS A 82 33.24 -3.52 -4.22
C CYS A 82 32.57 -2.78 -5.38
N LYS A 83 31.25 -2.93 -5.58
CA LYS A 83 30.53 -2.21 -6.64
C LYS A 83 30.61 -0.69 -6.44
N TRP A 84 30.35 -0.22 -5.23
CA TRP A 84 30.42 1.21 -4.92
C TRP A 84 31.85 1.72 -4.93
N GLU A 85 32.80 0.95 -4.38
CA GLU A 85 34.22 1.32 -4.42
C GLU A 85 34.75 1.40 -5.86
N ALA A 86 34.28 0.53 -6.76
CA ALA A 86 34.58 0.62 -8.19
C ALA A 86 34.04 1.91 -8.79
N PHE A 87 32.79 2.26 -8.50
CA PHE A 87 32.18 3.50 -8.97
C PHE A 87 32.93 4.75 -8.51
N GLU A 88 33.27 4.83 -7.22
CA GLU A 88 34.03 5.95 -6.67
C GLU A 88 35.45 6.03 -7.27
N ALA A 89 36.09 4.88 -7.53
CA ALA A 89 37.39 4.85 -8.19
C ALA A 89 37.30 5.36 -9.64
N LEU A 90 36.29 4.96 -10.41
CA LEU A 90 36.08 5.47 -11.77
C LEU A 90 35.77 6.98 -11.78
N LYS A 91 34.94 7.46 -10.84
CA LYS A 91 34.72 8.91 -10.66
C LYS A 91 36.01 9.64 -10.35
N LYS A 92 36.86 9.09 -9.47
CA LYS A 92 38.15 9.69 -9.11
C LYS A 92 39.12 9.71 -10.30
N TYR A 93 39.14 8.65 -11.11
CA TYR A 93 39.88 8.62 -12.37
C TYR A 93 39.47 9.79 -13.27
N GLN A 94 38.16 9.99 -13.49
CA GLN A 94 37.64 11.07 -14.33
C GLN A 94 37.92 12.49 -13.79
N GLN A 95 38.12 12.64 -12.48
CA GLN A 95 38.56 13.91 -11.89
C GLN A 95 40.03 14.20 -12.17
N LEU A 96 40.88 13.16 -12.24
CA LEU A 96 42.32 13.29 -12.42
C LEU A 96 42.72 13.31 -13.91
N ASP A 97 41.99 12.58 -14.77
CA ASP A 97 42.16 12.59 -16.21
C ASP A 97 40.92 13.19 -16.89
N ALA A 98 40.98 14.50 -17.15
CA ALA A 98 39.90 15.22 -17.80
C ALA A 98 39.63 14.75 -19.25
N LYS A 99 40.60 14.09 -19.91
CA LYS A 99 40.40 13.50 -21.24
C LYS A 99 39.67 12.17 -21.18
N ASN A 100 39.57 11.55 -19.99
CA ASN A 100 38.85 10.30 -19.74
C ASN A 100 39.27 9.19 -20.71
N VAL A 101 40.55 9.13 -21.08
CA VAL A 101 41.02 8.37 -22.25
C VAL A 101 40.61 6.91 -22.17
N TYR A 102 40.82 6.26 -21.02
CA TYR A 102 40.57 4.83 -20.87
C TYR A 102 39.08 4.50 -20.87
N MET A 103 38.23 5.25 -20.16
CA MET A 103 36.81 4.96 -20.18
C MET A 103 36.18 5.29 -21.53
N VAL A 104 36.66 6.31 -22.25
CA VAL A 104 36.21 6.58 -23.63
C VAL A 104 36.54 5.41 -24.56
N LEU A 105 37.73 4.81 -24.45
CA LEU A 105 38.11 3.65 -25.26
C LEU A 105 37.22 2.42 -25.04
N GLU A 106 36.66 2.27 -23.83
CA GLU A 106 35.68 1.20 -23.52
C GLU A 106 34.21 1.69 -23.57
N ASN A 107 33.95 2.83 -24.21
CA ASN A 107 32.60 3.44 -24.31
C ASN A 107 31.89 3.60 -22.94
N ASN A 108 32.66 3.87 -21.89
CA ASN A 108 32.22 4.01 -20.50
C ASN A 108 31.42 2.81 -19.96
N VAL A 109 31.56 1.62 -20.57
CA VAL A 109 30.75 0.43 -20.30
C VAL A 109 30.69 0.07 -18.82
N ARG A 110 31.76 0.33 -18.06
CA ARG A 110 31.87 -0.03 -16.64
C ARG A 110 30.87 0.70 -15.75
N LEU A 111 30.44 1.91 -16.11
CA LEU A 111 29.39 2.61 -15.37
C LEU A 111 28.03 1.93 -15.59
N PHE A 112 27.74 1.49 -16.82
CA PHE A 112 26.52 0.75 -17.14
C PHE A 112 26.51 -0.65 -16.51
N ASP A 113 27.65 -1.35 -16.51
CA ASP A 113 27.84 -2.61 -15.77
C ASP A 113 27.50 -2.45 -14.28
N LEU A 114 27.99 -1.37 -13.65
CA LEU A 114 27.76 -1.12 -12.22
C LEU A 114 26.30 -0.76 -11.93
N TYR A 115 25.66 0.04 -12.78
CA TYR A 115 24.22 0.30 -12.70
C TYR A 115 23.43 -1.03 -12.73
N ASN A 116 23.68 -1.87 -13.74
CA ASN A 116 22.99 -3.16 -13.89
C ASN A 116 23.29 -4.07 -12.69
N GLY A 117 24.53 -4.10 -12.22
CA GLY A 117 24.94 -4.90 -11.08
C GLY A 117 24.23 -4.53 -9.78
N PHE A 118 23.97 -3.24 -9.53
CA PHE A 118 23.16 -2.80 -8.40
C PHE A 118 21.66 -3.06 -8.60
N PHE A 119 21.15 -2.88 -9.81
CA PHE A 119 19.75 -3.17 -10.14
C PHE A 119 19.42 -4.65 -9.94
N ASP A 120 20.26 -5.55 -10.47
CA ASP A 120 20.10 -7.00 -10.31
C ASP A 120 20.24 -7.43 -8.85
N GLN A 121 21.17 -6.82 -8.11
CA GLN A 121 21.31 -7.04 -6.67
C GLN A 121 20.04 -6.62 -5.92
N ALA A 122 19.48 -5.47 -6.26
CA ALA A 122 18.24 -4.99 -5.67
C ALA A 122 17.07 -5.93 -5.95
N ALA A 123 16.92 -6.41 -7.19
CA ALA A 123 15.88 -7.38 -7.56
C ALA A 123 16.04 -8.72 -6.80
N LYS A 124 17.27 -9.22 -6.64
CA LYS A 124 17.54 -10.43 -5.84
C LYS A 124 17.16 -10.24 -4.37
N LEU A 125 17.54 -9.12 -3.77
CA LEU A 125 17.22 -8.79 -2.37
C LEU A 125 15.71 -8.59 -2.18
N TYR A 126 15.05 -7.95 -3.15
CA TYR A 126 13.60 -7.75 -3.15
C TYR A 126 12.86 -9.10 -3.17
N ASN A 127 13.27 -10.02 -4.06
CA ASN A 127 12.69 -11.37 -4.12
C ASN A 127 12.97 -12.19 -2.86
N ALA A 128 14.10 -11.94 -2.19
CA ALA A 128 14.43 -12.49 -0.88
C ALA A 128 13.70 -11.79 0.28
N LYS A 129 12.86 -10.78 -0.01
CA LYS A 129 12.11 -9.95 0.96
C LYS A 129 12.98 -9.11 1.89
N ASP A 130 14.26 -8.94 1.57
CA ASP A 130 15.12 -7.95 2.22
C ASP A 130 14.91 -6.58 1.56
N TYR A 131 13.75 -6.00 1.84
CA TYR A 131 13.27 -4.80 1.16
C TYR A 131 14.13 -3.56 1.47
N MET A 132 14.73 -3.47 2.67
CA MET A 132 15.65 -2.37 2.99
C MET A 132 16.94 -2.47 2.19
N ALA A 133 17.55 -3.66 2.11
CA ALA A 133 18.76 -3.82 1.32
C ALA A 133 18.49 -3.66 -0.18
N ALA A 134 17.31 -4.09 -0.65
CA ALA A 134 16.84 -3.83 -2.01
C ALA A 134 16.72 -2.34 -2.30
N TYR A 135 16.11 -1.57 -1.38
CA TYR A 135 16.01 -0.11 -1.49
C TYR A 135 17.39 0.56 -1.61
N GLU A 136 18.34 0.23 -0.73
CA GLU A 136 19.68 0.82 -0.80
C GLU A 136 20.40 0.46 -2.11
N SER A 137 20.20 -0.77 -2.62
CA SER A 137 20.77 -1.20 -3.90
C SER A 137 20.15 -0.46 -5.09
N PHE A 138 18.82 -0.28 -5.13
CA PHE A 138 18.17 0.54 -6.17
C PHE A 138 18.62 2.01 -6.10
N LYS A 139 18.78 2.57 -4.90
CA LYS A 139 19.30 3.93 -4.70
C LYS A 139 20.74 4.08 -5.19
N SER A 140 21.59 3.08 -5.00
CA SER A 140 22.93 3.05 -5.59
C SER A 140 22.89 3.00 -7.12
N ALA A 141 22.01 2.17 -7.71
CA ALA A 141 21.79 2.17 -9.16
C ALA A 141 21.37 3.56 -9.66
N SER A 142 20.42 4.21 -8.97
CA SER A 142 19.95 5.56 -9.33
C SER A 142 21.06 6.61 -9.26
N SER A 143 21.96 6.50 -8.27
CA SER A 143 23.11 7.42 -8.16
C SER A 143 24.08 7.28 -9.33
N ILE A 144 24.25 6.07 -9.85
CA ILE A 144 25.10 5.79 -11.02
C ILE A 144 24.41 6.26 -12.30
N GLU A 145 23.10 5.99 -12.45
CA GLU A 145 22.30 6.48 -13.57
C GLU A 145 22.36 8.01 -13.67
N ASP A 146 22.16 8.73 -12.55
CA ASP A 146 22.23 10.18 -12.50
C ASP A 146 23.61 10.70 -12.91
N TYR A 147 24.68 10.01 -12.51
CA TYR A 147 26.03 10.34 -12.94
C TYR A 147 26.24 10.14 -14.45
N ILE A 148 25.78 9.02 -15.00
CA ILE A 148 25.84 8.71 -16.43
C ILE A 148 25.08 9.78 -17.23
N LYS A 149 23.85 10.13 -16.81
CA LYS A 149 23.03 11.19 -17.42
C LYS A 149 23.72 12.55 -17.36
N GLN A 150 24.26 12.93 -16.21
CA GLN A 150 24.99 14.20 -16.02
C GLN A 150 26.17 14.33 -16.98
N LYS A 151 26.89 13.22 -17.23
CA LYS A 151 28.02 13.17 -18.16
C LYS A 151 27.61 13.04 -19.63
N GLY A 152 26.34 12.74 -19.90
CA GLY A 152 25.83 12.51 -21.25
C GLY A 152 26.38 11.25 -21.90
N TYR A 153 26.78 10.25 -21.09
CA TYR A 153 27.32 9.01 -21.62
C TYR A 153 26.22 8.13 -22.21
N GLU A 154 26.59 7.41 -23.27
CA GLU A 154 25.78 6.42 -23.96
C GLU A 154 26.59 5.14 -24.14
N TYR A 155 25.90 4.01 -24.27
CA TYR A 155 26.54 2.73 -24.51
C TYR A 155 25.76 1.95 -25.58
N ASN A 156 26.41 1.60 -26.69
CA ASN A 156 25.78 0.92 -27.83
C ASN A 156 24.48 1.59 -28.32
N GLY A 157 24.44 2.94 -28.34
CA GLY A 157 23.26 3.72 -28.71
C GLY A 157 22.16 3.80 -27.64
N PHE A 158 22.35 3.15 -26.49
CA PHE A 158 21.47 3.30 -25.34
C PHE A 158 21.82 4.54 -24.51
N LYS A 159 20.79 5.27 -24.12
CA LYS A 159 20.85 6.40 -23.18
C LYS A 159 19.68 6.29 -22.22
N PHE A 160 19.93 6.55 -20.94
CA PHE A 160 18.86 6.62 -19.94
C PHE A 160 17.86 7.72 -20.27
N SER A 161 16.58 7.45 -20.00
CA SER A 161 15.52 8.46 -20.09
C SER A 161 15.78 9.59 -19.09
N ALA A 162 15.13 10.74 -19.31
CA ALA A 162 15.18 11.84 -18.34
C ALA A 162 14.65 11.41 -16.97
N VAL A 163 13.65 10.53 -16.96
CA VAL A 163 13.07 9.91 -15.77
C VAL A 163 12.96 8.40 -15.99
N ASP A 164 13.77 7.62 -15.27
CA ASP A 164 13.65 6.16 -15.22
C ASP A 164 12.51 5.79 -14.26
N THR A 165 11.30 5.70 -14.82
CA THR A 165 10.09 5.39 -14.05
C THR A 165 10.17 4.02 -13.38
N SER A 166 10.83 3.05 -14.03
CA SER A 166 10.96 1.68 -13.50
C SER A 166 11.84 1.65 -12.27
N LEU A 167 13.02 2.28 -12.33
CA LEU A 167 13.91 2.36 -11.18
C LEU A 167 13.29 3.14 -10.02
N ILE A 168 12.67 4.30 -10.30
CA ILE A 168 12.02 5.11 -9.25
C ILE A 168 10.88 4.33 -8.60
N GLN A 169 10.04 3.64 -9.39
CA GLN A 169 8.94 2.83 -8.87
C GLN A 169 9.42 1.67 -8.01
N ASN A 170 10.45 0.94 -8.47
CA ASN A 170 11.02 -0.16 -7.71
C ASN A 170 11.69 0.31 -6.40
N THR A 171 12.35 1.48 -6.45
CA THR A 171 12.93 2.11 -5.25
C THR A 171 11.84 2.47 -4.24
N ALA A 172 10.76 3.11 -4.70
CA ALA A 172 9.64 3.50 -3.85
C ALA A 172 8.95 2.27 -3.23
N LEU A 173 8.73 1.23 -4.03
CA LEU A 173 8.07 0.00 -3.60
C LEU A 173 8.90 -0.78 -2.60
N ALA A 174 10.23 -0.89 -2.80
CA ALA A 174 11.13 -1.50 -1.84
C ALA A 174 11.09 -0.76 -0.48
N ALA A 175 11.18 0.58 -0.49
CA ALA A 175 11.04 1.37 0.73
C ALA A 175 9.67 1.19 1.40
N ARG A 176 8.58 1.16 0.62
CA ARG A 176 7.22 0.96 1.12
C ARG A 176 7.07 -0.40 1.83
N LEU A 177 7.53 -1.47 1.19
CA LEU A 177 7.47 -2.83 1.75
C LEU A 177 8.41 -3.05 2.93
N ALA A 178 9.44 -2.22 3.05
CA ALA A 178 10.28 -2.12 4.24
C ALA A 178 9.69 -1.24 5.36
N GLU A 179 8.44 -0.78 5.22
CA GLU A 179 7.75 0.12 6.15
C GLU A 179 8.45 1.47 6.36
N ARG A 180 9.35 1.85 5.45
CA ARG A 180 10.05 3.14 5.45
C ARG A 180 9.33 4.15 4.59
N HIS A 181 8.18 4.59 5.10
CA HIS A 181 7.31 5.54 4.42
C HIS A 181 8.00 6.89 4.14
N ASP A 182 8.87 7.33 5.05
CA ASP A 182 9.71 8.52 4.90
C ASP A 182 10.60 8.46 3.66
N LEU A 183 11.09 7.26 3.33
CA LEU A 183 11.95 7.03 2.16
C LEU A 183 11.14 6.79 0.88
N ALA A 184 9.95 6.18 0.97
CA ALA A 184 9.13 5.88 -0.20
C ALA A 184 8.45 7.12 -0.80
N LEU A 185 7.93 8.02 0.05
CA LEU A 185 7.11 9.16 -0.37
C LEU A 185 7.78 10.07 -1.41
N PRO A 186 9.06 10.47 -1.27
CA PRO A 186 9.71 11.32 -2.27
C PRO A 186 9.78 10.68 -3.66
N TYR A 187 9.94 9.36 -3.77
CA TYR A 187 10.00 8.67 -5.06
C TYR A 187 8.62 8.57 -5.71
N TYR A 188 7.59 8.21 -4.94
CA TYR A 188 6.22 8.24 -5.45
C TYR A 188 5.78 9.65 -5.85
N GLN A 189 6.17 10.69 -5.09
CA GLN A 189 5.88 12.07 -5.46
C GLN A 189 6.51 12.44 -6.81
N LYS A 190 7.77 12.06 -7.06
CA LYS A 190 8.43 12.27 -8.37
C LYS A 190 7.63 11.66 -9.53
N LEU A 191 7.09 10.46 -9.33
CA LEU A 191 6.26 9.79 -10.34
C LEU A 191 4.91 10.49 -10.52
N ALA A 192 4.28 10.94 -9.43
CA ALA A 192 3.04 11.72 -9.51
C ALA A 192 3.26 13.10 -10.17
N ASP A 193 4.42 13.72 -10.00
CA ASP A 193 4.79 15.03 -10.57
C ASP A 193 4.89 15.00 -12.09
N ILE A 194 5.32 13.86 -12.65
CA ILE A 194 5.32 13.64 -14.10
C ILE A 194 3.98 13.10 -14.64
N ASN A 195 2.94 13.06 -13.79
CA ASN A 195 1.62 12.51 -14.11
C ASN A 195 1.67 11.06 -14.62
N LEU A 196 2.53 10.23 -14.01
CA LEU A 196 2.56 8.80 -14.33
C LEU A 196 1.21 8.17 -13.98
N GLN A 197 0.51 7.66 -14.99
CA GLN A 197 -0.84 7.12 -14.88
C GLN A 197 -0.93 5.74 -15.50
N GLY A 198 -2.02 5.02 -15.21
CA GLY A 198 -2.27 3.65 -15.66
C GLY A 198 -2.76 2.77 -14.51
N PRO A 199 -3.41 1.63 -14.78
CA PRO A 199 -3.98 0.78 -13.73
C PRO A 199 -2.95 0.35 -12.68
N ASP A 200 -1.72 0.03 -13.12
CA ASP A 200 -0.63 -0.43 -12.24
C ASP A 200 -0.04 0.67 -11.34
N HIS A 201 -0.44 1.92 -11.54
CA HIS A 201 0.04 3.08 -10.78
C HIS A 201 -1.01 3.66 -9.83
N LEU A 202 -2.23 3.10 -9.81
CA LEU A 202 -3.30 3.56 -8.92
C LEU A 202 -2.89 3.54 -7.44
N GLU A 203 -2.28 2.44 -6.99
CA GLU A 203 -1.85 2.28 -5.59
C GLU A 203 -0.88 3.36 -5.13
N MET A 204 -0.07 3.93 -6.04
CA MET A 204 0.83 5.03 -5.71
C MET A 204 0.04 6.27 -5.29
N TYR A 205 -1.01 6.63 -6.03
CA TYR A 205 -1.85 7.78 -5.70
C TYR A 205 -2.64 7.55 -4.41
N GLN A 206 -3.16 6.33 -4.22
CA GLN A 206 -3.84 5.93 -2.98
C GLN A 206 -2.90 6.10 -1.78
N TYR A 207 -1.68 5.56 -1.90
CA TYR A 207 -0.67 5.63 -0.87
C TYR A 207 -0.24 7.08 -0.56
N LEU A 208 0.03 7.91 -1.58
CA LEU A 208 0.38 9.32 -1.38
C LEU A 208 -0.75 10.07 -0.66
N ALA A 209 -2.00 9.89 -1.10
CA ALA A 209 -3.16 10.55 -0.50
C ALA A 209 -3.34 10.13 0.96
N GLU A 210 -3.28 8.83 1.26
CA GLU A 210 -3.36 8.30 2.64
C GLU A 210 -2.29 8.92 3.54
N LYS A 211 -1.03 8.91 3.10
CA LYS A 211 0.09 9.41 3.91
C LYS A 211 0.04 10.92 4.11
N TYR A 212 -0.35 11.70 3.09
CA TYR A 212 -0.53 13.14 3.25
C TYR A 212 -1.72 13.49 4.14
N LEU A 213 -2.81 12.72 4.07
CA LEU A 213 -3.94 12.88 4.97
C LEU A 213 -3.53 12.60 6.43
N ALA A 214 -2.86 11.47 6.68
CA ALA A 214 -2.38 11.08 8.01
C ALA A 214 -1.39 12.10 8.60
N ALA A 215 -0.52 12.66 7.75
CA ALA A 215 0.42 13.73 8.12
C ALA A 215 -0.25 15.12 8.27
N LYS A 216 -1.57 15.23 8.03
CA LYS A 216 -2.32 16.49 8.00
C LYS A 216 -1.73 17.53 7.02
N ASN A 217 -1.05 17.07 5.99
CA ASN A 217 -0.48 17.94 4.95
C ASN A 217 -1.54 18.23 3.89
N LYS A 218 -2.44 19.17 4.19
CA LYS A 218 -3.59 19.50 3.34
C LYS A 218 -3.18 19.90 1.93
N THR A 219 -2.13 20.71 1.76
CA THR A 219 -1.68 21.17 0.44
C THR A 219 -1.25 20.00 -0.45
N ALA A 220 -0.43 19.09 0.08
CA ALA A 220 0.01 17.92 -0.69
C ALA A 220 -1.14 16.95 -0.95
N TYR A 221 -2.01 16.75 0.03
CA TYR A 221 -3.21 15.92 -0.11
C TYR A 221 -4.13 16.44 -1.22
N ASP A 222 -4.50 17.73 -1.19
CA ASP A 222 -5.38 18.34 -2.19
C ASP A 222 -4.80 18.22 -3.60
N ALA A 223 -3.49 18.43 -3.76
CA ALA A 223 -2.80 18.30 -5.04
C ALA A 223 -2.85 16.86 -5.58
N ILE A 224 -2.59 15.86 -4.72
CA ILE A 224 -2.62 14.45 -5.11
C ILE A 224 -4.05 13.98 -5.40
N ILE A 225 -5.03 14.32 -4.56
CA ILE A 225 -6.42 13.91 -4.77
C ILE A 225 -6.99 14.51 -6.05
N SER A 226 -6.63 15.76 -6.39
CA SER A 226 -7.03 16.37 -7.66
C SER A 226 -6.56 15.54 -8.86
N LYS A 227 -5.27 15.17 -8.89
CA LYS A 227 -4.71 14.29 -9.93
C LYS A 227 -5.38 12.91 -9.91
N ALA A 228 -5.47 12.29 -8.75
CA ALA A 228 -5.98 10.94 -8.57
C ALA A 228 -7.43 10.80 -9.04
N LYS A 229 -8.30 11.76 -8.70
CA LYS A 229 -9.70 11.78 -9.18
C LYS A 229 -9.81 12.07 -10.67
N SER A 230 -8.86 12.81 -11.25
CA SER A 230 -8.83 13.02 -12.70
C SER A 230 -8.42 11.76 -13.45
N PHE A 231 -7.46 10.99 -12.93
CA PHE A 231 -6.94 9.79 -13.59
C PHE A 231 -7.77 8.53 -13.29
N TYR A 232 -8.33 8.46 -12.08
CA TYR A 232 -9.05 7.29 -11.56
C TYR A 232 -10.41 7.68 -10.93
N PRO A 233 -11.32 8.33 -11.69
CA PRO A 233 -12.57 8.88 -11.14
C PRO A 233 -13.53 7.83 -10.57
N ALA A 234 -13.40 6.56 -10.99
CA ALA A 234 -14.27 5.47 -10.56
C ALA A 234 -13.78 4.75 -9.30
N ASP A 235 -12.60 5.09 -8.77
CA ASP A 235 -12.07 4.42 -7.59
C ASP A 235 -12.83 4.87 -6.32
N PRO A 236 -13.48 3.94 -5.60
CA PRO A 236 -14.25 4.28 -4.40
C PRO A 236 -13.37 4.78 -3.23
N TYR A 237 -12.07 4.49 -3.22
CA TYR A 237 -11.15 4.87 -2.15
C TYR A 237 -11.07 6.39 -1.95
N TRP A 238 -11.26 7.18 -3.01
CA TRP A 238 -11.25 8.64 -2.89
C TRP A 238 -12.40 9.17 -2.03
N ILE A 239 -13.55 8.50 -2.08
CA ILE A 239 -14.73 8.83 -1.27
C ILE A 239 -14.46 8.44 0.19
N ASP A 240 -13.84 7.29 0.42
CA ASP A 240 -13.48 6.83 1.75
C ASP A 240 -12.51 7.81 2.43
N LEU A 241 -11.48 8.29 1.72
CA LEU A 241 -10.56 9.32 2.24
C LEU A 241 -11.24 10.67 2.54
N GLU A 242 -12.31 11.01 1.81
CA GLU A 242 -13.12 12.19 2.11
C GLU A 242 -13.95 12.02 3.39
N ILE A 243 -14.44 10.81 3.65
CA ILE A 243 -15.20 10.49 4.86
C ILE A 243 -14.25 10.37 6.07
N ASP A 244 -13.06 9.80 5.89
CA ASP A 244 -12.07 9.61 6.95
C ASP A 244 -11.45 10.92 7.48
N GLN A 245 -11.65 12.04 6.77
CA GLN A 245 -11.35 13.38 7.28
C GLN A 245 -12.29 13.83 8.40
N ILE A 246 -13.45 13.18 8.56
CA ILE A 246 -14.43 13.49 9.59
C ILE A 246 -14.22 12.58 10.80
N ASP A 247 -14.26 13.14 12.01
CA ASP A 247 -14.34 12.32 13.21
C ASP A 247 -15.66 11.55 13.21
N LYS A 248 -15.59 10.23 13.10
CA LYS A 248 -16.78 9.35 13.04
C LYS A 248 -17.64 9.40 14.32
N LYS A 249 -17.13 10.00 15.40
CA LYS A 249 -17.89 10.31 16.63
C LYS A 249 -18.77 11.54 16.47
N ASP A 250 -18.39 12.49 15.62
CA ASP A 250 -19.23 13.64 15.25
C ASP A 250 -20.23 13.19 14.18
N LYS A 251 -21.35 12.62 14.64
CA LYS A 251 -22.40 12.11 13.75
C LYS A 251 -23.04 13.21 12.92
N VAL A 252 -23.09 14.45 13.42
CA VAL A 252 -23.63 15.59 12.66
C VAL A 252 -22.74 15.88 11.46
N ALA A 253 -21.44 16.04 11.69
CA ALA A 253 -20.48 16.25 10.60
C ALA A 253 -20.41 15.07 9.64
N LEU A 254 -20.47 13.83 10.16
CA LEU A 254 -20.44 12.63 9.35
C LEU A 254 -21.65 12.55 8.41
N PHE A 255 -22.85 12.77 8.92
CA PHE A 255 -24.06 12.78 8.09
C PHE A 255 -24.05 13.91 7.06
N ALA A 256 -23.60 15.11 7.45
CA ALA A 256 -23.45 16.21 6.51
C ALA A 256 -22.48 15.86 5.38
N LYS A 257 -21.39 15.14 5.68
CA LYS A 257 -20.43 14.69 4.66
C LYS A 257 -21.05 13.66 3.71
N TYR A 258 -21.79 12.68 4.21
CA TYR A 258 -22.54 11.76 3.35
C TYR A 258 -23.53 12.50 2.45
N GLU A 259 -24.30 13.43 3.00
CA GLU A 259 -25.28 14.24 2.26
C GLU A 259 -24.65 15.13 1.20
N GLU A 260 -23.42 15.60 1.41
CA GLU A 260 -22.61 16.31 0.42
C GLU A 260 -22.14 15.41 -0.73
N LEU A 261 -21.75 14.17 -0.42
CA LEU A 261 -21.14 13.23 -1.37
C LEU A 261 -22.17 12.46 -2.21
N LEU A 262 -23.33 12.13 -1.65
CA LEU A 262 -24.39 11.37 -2.33
C LEU A 262 -24.83 11.99 -3.66
N PRO A 263 -25.16 13.30 -3.77
CA PRO A 263 -25.57 13.88 -5.05
C PRO A 263 -24.44 13.93 -6.08
N LYS A 264 -23.18 13.94 -5.63
CA LYS A 264 -21.99 13.88 -6.51
C LYS A 264 -21.72 12.46 -7.02
N ASN A 265 -22.28 11.45 -6.35
CA ASN A 265 -22.03 10.03 -6.62
C ASN A 265 -23.35 9.23 -6.63
N PRO A 266 -24.34 9.60 -7.47
CA PRO A 266 -25.72 9.11 -7.35
C PRO A 266 -25.88 7.59 -7.56
N ASN A 267 -24.92 6.95 -8.23
CA ASN A 267 -24.94 5.50 -8.49
C ASN A 267 -23.99 4.70 -7.57
N ASN A 268 -23.37 5.34 -6.58
CA ASN A 268 -22.46 4.66 -5.67
C ASN A 268 -23.25 3.93 -4.56
N TYR A 269 -23.47 2.63 -4.76
CA TYR A 269 -24.18 1.79 -3.80
C TYR A 269 -23.52 1.76 -2.42
N ALA A 270 -22.18 1.65 -2.36
CA ALA A 270 -21.47 1.57 -1.09
C ALA A 270 -21.66 2.84 -0.25
N LEU A 271 -21.55 4.01 -0.89
CA LEU A 271 -21.80 5.30 -0.23
C LEU A 271 -23.25 5.41 0.28
N ALA A 272 -24.24 5.08 -0.56
CA ALA A 272 -25.66 5.12 -0.19
C ALA A 272 -26.00 4.13 0.94
N TYR A 273 -25.48 2.91 0.85
CA TYR A 273 -25.71 1.88 1.85
C TYR A 273 -25.02 2.22 3.18
N ASN A 274 -23.77 2.66 3.16
CA ASN A 274 -23.03 3.03 4.37
C ASN A 274 -23.69 4.22 5.08
N TYR A 275 -24.19 5.21 4.34
CA TYR A 275 -24.98 6.29 4.92
C TYR A 275 -26.21 5.78 5.67
N ALA A 276 -26.96 4.88 5.03
CA ALA A 276 -28.15 4.26 5.63
C ALA A 276 -27.80 3.45 6.89
N VAL A 277 -26.67 2.73 6.89
CA VAL A 277 -26.15 1.99 8.04
C VAL A 277 -25.76 2.93 9.19
N GLU A 278 -25.06 4.03 8.89
CA GLU A 278 -24.66 5.01 9.90
C GLU A 278 -25.87 5.67 10.56
N LEU A 279 -26.89 6.06 9.78
CA LEU A 279 -28.16 6.57 10.31
C LEU A 279 -28.89 5.50 11.15
N PHE A 280 -28.97 4.26 10.67
CA PHE A 280 -29.62 3.17 11.39
C PHE A 280 -28.94 2.90 12.74
N ASN A 281 -27.62 2.79 12.75
CA ASN A 281 -26.85 2.51 13.97
C ASN A 281 -26.97 3.64 14.98
N TYR A 282 -26.83 4.89 14.53
CA TYR A 282 -27.04 6.06 15.39
C TYR A 282 -28.42 6.06 16.04
N ASN A 283 -29.46 5.71 15.27
CA ASN A 283 -30.83 5.75 15.76
C ASN A 283 -31.18 4.59 16.70
N TYR A 284 -30.87 3.35 16.31
CA TYR A 284 -31.41 2.15 16.97
C TYR A 284 -30.41 1.40 17.84
N VAL A 285 -29.10 1.59 17.63
CA VAL A 285 -28.05 0.89 18.40
C VAL A 285 -27.49 1.77 19.52
N GLY A 286 -27.58 3.09 19.40
CA GLY A 286 -27.17 4.02 20.45
C GLY A 286 -28.01 3.87 21.73
N ASP A 287 -27.33 3.82 22.88
CA ASP A 287 -27.94 3.87 24.21
C ASP A 287 -27.26 4.98 25.03
N PRO A 288 -27.99 6.01 25.51
CA PRO A 288 -29.43 6.24 25.32
C PRO A 288 -29.80 6.52 23.87
N ARG A 289 -31.09 6.31 23.52
CA ARG A 289 -31.64 6.72 22.22
C ARG A 289 -31.36 8.21 21.97
N PRO A 290 -31.01 8.60 20.73
CA PRO A 290 -30.67 9.99 20.44
C PRO A 290 -31.89 10.92 20.54
N ALA A 291 -31.66 12.21 20.78
CA ALA A 291 -32.74 13.20 20.95
C ALA A 291 -33.63 13.35 19.70
N ASP A 292 -33.07 13.10 18.52
CA ASP A 292 -33.71 13.15 17.21
C ASP A 292 -34.23 11.78 16.73
N TYR A 293 -34.38 10.80 17.65
CA TYR A 293 -34.78 9.42 17.35
C TYR A 293 -36.03 9.30 16.44
N GLU A 294 -37.11 9.98 16.80
CA GLU A 294 -38.36 9.93 16.02
C GLU A 294 -38.23 10.66 14.67
N ALA A 295 -37.46 11.75 14.63
CA ALA A 295 -37.25 12.54 13.41
C ALA A 295 -36.38 11.80 12.38
N ASN A 296 -35.49 10.91 12.83
CA ASN A 296 -34.58 10.17 11.96
C ASN A 296 -35.21 8.95 11.30
N LYS A 297 -36.31 8.39 11.83
CA LYS A 297 -37.01 7.24 11.23
C LYS A 297 -37.34 7.43 9.73
N PRO A 298 -38.00 8.53 9.28
CA PRO A 298 -38.25 8.76 7.85
C PRO A 298 -36.97 8.99 7.04
N LYS A 299 -35.93 9.58 7.66
CA LYS A 299 -34.63 9.81 7.04
C LYS A 299 -33.91 8.48 6.74
N ILE A 300 -33.89 7.56 7.71
CA ILE A 300 -33.37 6.20 7.57
C ILE A 300 -34.12 5.47 6.45
N ALA A 301 -35.46 5.48 6.47
CA ALA A 301 -36.25 4.81 5.45
C ALA A 301 -35.95 5.33 4.04
N THR A 302 -35.80 6.65 3.89
CA THR A 302 -35.43 7.27 2.61
C THR A 302 -34.03 6.85 2.17
N ALA A 303 -33.04 6.91 3.07
CA ALA A 303 -31.67 6.52 2.78
C ALA A 303 -31.57 5.05 2.33
N ILE A 304 -32.25 4.13 3.03
CA ILE A 304 -32.26 2.71 2.65
C ILE A 304 -32.98 2.51 1.30
N LYS A 305 -34.10 3.19 1.05
CA LYS A 305 -34.81 3.11 -0.26
C LYS A 305 -33.91 3.57 -1.40
N ASN A 306 -33.13 4.62 -1.21
CA ASN A 306 -32.17 5.09 -2.21
C ASN A 306 -31.08 4.03 -2.48
N ALA A 307 -30.53 3.39 -1.45
CA ALA A 307 -29.57 2.31 -1.63
C ALA A 307 -30.17 1.10 -2.37
N ILE A 308 -31.41 0.71 -2.04
CA ILE A 308 -32.14 -0.38 -2.72
C ILE A 308 -32.40 -0.03 -4.20
N ALA A 309 -32.73 1.22 -4.51
CA ALA A 309 -32.96 1.67 -5.88
C ALA A 309 -31.70 1.56 -6.75
N ILE A 310 -30.51 1.78 -6.17
CA ILE A 310 -29.23 1.56 -6.86
C ILE A 310 -28.97 0.05 -7.00
N LYS A 311 -29.14 -0.71 -5.92
CA LYS A 311 -28.97 -2.16 -5.89
C LYS A 311 -29.84 -2.79 -4.79
N GLY A 312 -30.82 -3.59 -5.21
CA GLY A 312 -31.70 -4.35 -4.31
C GLY A 312 -31.02 -5.56 -3.66
N SER A 313 -29.88 -5.35 -3.00
CA SER A 313 -29.10 -6.42 -2.36
C SER A 313 -29.81 -7.03 -1.15
N ALA A 314 -29.35 -8.22 -0.74
CA ALA A 314 -29.80 -8.86 0.49
C ALA A 314 -29.63 -7.94 1.71
N ASP A 315 -28.47 -7.28 1.81
CA ASP A 315 -28.10 -6.42 2.95
C ASP A 315 -28.95 -5.15 3.05
N ALA A 316 -29.26 -4.50 1.92
CA ALA A 316 -30.08 -3.29 1.90
C ALA A 316 -31.54 -3.60 2.24
N ASN A 317 -32.08 -4.70 1.69
CA ASN A 317 -33.42 -5.16 2.04
C ASN A 317 -33.50 -5.59 3.52
N LEU A 318 -32.49 -6.29 4.04
CA LEU A 318 -32.45 -6.67 5.45
C LEU A 318 -32.37 -5.46 6.38
N LEU A 319 -31.59 -4.44 6.02
CA LEU A 319 -31.52 -3.19 6.79
C LEU A 319 -32.89 -2.49 6.85
N MET A 320 -33.63 -2.47 5.74
CA MET A 320 -35.01 -1.95 5.72
C MET A 320 -35.91 -2.76 6.64
N ALA A 321 -35.87 -4.10 6.53
CA ALA A 321 -36.66 -4.99 7.38
C ALA A 321 -36.38 -4.75 8.87
N ARG A 322 -35.11 -4.62 9.26
CA ARG A 322 -34.70 -4.29 10.64
C ARG A 322 -35.19 -2.93 11.10
N SER A 323 -35.17 -1.91 10.24
CA SER A 323 -35.70 -0.58 10.57
C SER A 323 -37.21 -0.62 10.82
N LEU A 324 -37.96 -1.31 9.94
CA LEU A 324 -39.40 -1.50 10.09
C LEU A 324 -39.75 -2.35 11.30
N TYR A 325 -38.95 -3.38 11.60
CA TYR A 325 -39.09 -4.20 12.80
C TYR A 325 -39.02 -3.32 14.06
N ASN A 326 -37.97 -2.51 14.21
CA ASN A 326 -37.86 -1.58 15.36
C ASN A 326 -39.05 -0.63 15.46
N ASN A 327 -39.53 -0.09 14.33
CA ASN A 327 -40.72 0.76 14.31
C ASN A 327 -41.98 0.02 14.78
N VAL A 328 -42.17 -1.23 14.39
CA VAL A 328 -43.29 -2.07 14.86
C VAL A 328 -43.22 -2.27 16.37
N TYR A 329 -42.04 -2.54 16.93
CA TYR A 329 -41.88 -2.70 18.38
C TYR A 329 -42.16 -1.39 19.15
N ASP A 330 -41.65 -0.25 18.68
CA ASP A 330 -41.97 1.05 19.31
C ASP A 330 -43.50 1.33 19.31
N MET A 331 -44.18 0.95 18.23
CA MET A 331 -45.64 1.07 18.14
C MET A 331 -46.35 0.15 19.15
N GLN A 332 -45.82 -1.05 19.42
CA GLN A 332 -46.36 -1.96 20.42
C GLN A 332 -46.18 -1.44 21.84
N GLU A 333 -45.00 -0.90 22.16
CA GLU A 333 -44.78 -0.24 23.43
C GLU A 333 -45.74 0.94 23.64
N THR A 334 -46.03 1.68 22.57
CA THR A 334 -47.01 2.77 22.59
C THR A 334 -48.41 2.24 22.92
N ILE A 335 -48.85 1.12 22.30
CA ILE A 335 -50.12 0.48 22.65
C ILE A 335 -50.15 0.04 24.11
N ALA A 336 -49.07 -0.58 24.61
CA ALA A 336 -48.99 -1.10 25.96
C ALA A 336 -49.13 0.00 27.03
N LYS A 337 -48.75 1.25 26.70
CA LYS A 337 -48.91 2.42 27.57
C LYS A 337 -50.35 2.92 27.66
N ILE A 338 -51.23 2.60 26.70
CA ILE A 338 -52.64 2.99 26.73
C ILE A 338 -53.40 2.03 27.67
N LYS A 339 -53.63 2.44 28.91
CA LYS A 339 -54.33 1.59 29.92
C LYS A 339 -55.84 1.81 30.00
N GLY A 340 -56.35 2.91 29.45
CA GLY A 340 -57.75 3.28 29.55
C GLY A 340 -58.69 2.42 28.71
N THR A 341 -59.96 2.43 29.11
CA THR A 341 -61.08 1.70 28.50
C THR A 341 -62.14 2.64 27.91
N LYS A 342 -61.88 3.95 27.89
CA LYS A 342 -62.80 4.92 27.30
C LYS A 342 -62.87 4.71 25.78
N PRO A 343 -63.97 5.08 25.11
CA PRO A 343 -64.09 4.96 23.66
C PRO A 343 -62.91 5.55 22.88
N ALA A 344 -62.35 6.67 23.35
CA ALA A 344 -61.16 7.29 22.76
C ALA A 344 -59.90 6.39 22.85
N ASP A 345 -59.68 5.72 23.99
CA ASP A 345 -58.54 4.81 24.19
C ASP A 345 -58.68 3.54 23.34
N ILE A 346 -59.90 3.01 23.24
CA ILE A 346 -60.21 1.85 22.37
C ILE A 346 -59.93 2.21 20.91
N LYS A 347 -60.39 3.39 20.47
CA LYS A 347 -60.12 3.89 19.11
C LYS A 347 -58.63 4.08 18.87
N ALA A 348 -57.90 4.72 19.79
CA ALA A 348 -56.46 4.92 19.66
C ALA A 348 -55.69 3.59 19.55
N LYS A 349 -56.07 2.58 20.34
CA LYS A 349 -55.50 1.21 20.23
C LYS A 349 -55.81 0.58 18.88
N ALA A 350 -57.04 0.71 18.39
CA ALA A 350 -57.44 0.15 17.09
C ALA A 350 -56.69 0.82 15.93
N ASP A 351 -56.58 2.15 15.94
CA ASP A 351 -55.84 2.94 14.95
C ASP A 351 -54.35 2.52 14.95
N GLN A 352 -53.73 2.36 16.13
CA GLN A 352 -52.34 1.93 16.26
C GLN A 352 -52.13 0.47 15.81
N LYS A 353 -53.07 -0.44 16.10
CA LYS A 353 -53.02 -1.83 15.59
C LYS A 353 -53.05 -1.86 14.07
N ALA A 354 -53.86 -1.01 13.43
CA ALA A 354 -53.89 -0.92 11.97
C ALA A 354 -52.53 -0.47 11.38
N LEU A 355 -51.85 0.48 12.05
CA LEU A 355 -50.49 0.88 11.67
C LEU A 355 -49.46 -0.24 11.87
N ILE A 356 -49.55 -0.98 12.97
CA ILE A 356 -48.69 -2.16 13.22
C ILE A 356 -48.88 -3.20 12.13
N THR A 357 -50.12 -3.52 11.75
CA THR A 357 -50.38 -4.50 10.69
C THR A 357 -49.74 -4.06 9.36
N LYS A 358 -49.90 -2.78 8.98
CA LYS A 358 -49.25 -2.23 7.78
C LYS A 358 -47.72 -2.27 7.87
N GLY A 359 -47.16 -1.91 9.02
CA GLY A 359 -45.72 -1.98 9.27
C GLY A 359 -45.18 -3.40 9.21
N ALA A 360 -45.92 -4.37 9.73
CA ALA A 360 -45.58 -5.79 9.65
C ALA A 360 -45.62 -6.29 8.20
N ASP A 361 -46.62 -5.89 7.41
CA ASP A 361 -46.69 -6.22 5.97
C ASP A 361 -45.49 -5.67 5.19
N GLU A 362 -45.12 -4.41 5.44
CA GLU A 362 -43.96 -3.81 4.80
C GLU A 362 -42.65 -4.47 5.27
N CYS A 363 -42.53 -4.78 6.57
CA CYS A 363 -41.38 -5.48 7.12
C CYS A 363 -41.19 -6.86 6.49
N ILE A 364 -42.26 -7.65 6.38
CA ILE A 364 -42.27 -8.96 5.71
C ILE A 364 -41.81 -8.82 4.26
N LYS A 365 -42.33 -7.83 3.51
CA LYS A 365 -41.94 -7.61 2.11
C LYS A 365 -40.42 -7.47 1.94
N TYR A 366 -39.78 -6.64 2.76
CA TYR A 366 -38.33 -6.44 2.65
C TYR A 366 -37.53 -7.61 3.23
N ALA A 367 -38.02 -8.26 4.29
CA ALA A 367 -37.39 -9.46 4.82
C ALA A 367 -37.42 -10.63 3.82
N ASP A 368 -38.53 -10.78 3.09
CA ASP A 368 -38.67 -11.79 2.03
C ASP A 368 -37.77 -11.48 0.83
N ALA A 369 -37.67 -10.21 0.43
CA ALA A 369 -36.72 -9.78 -0.59
C ALA A 369 -35.27 -10.09 -0.20
N ALA A 370 -34.88 -9.80 1.05
CA ALA A 370 -33.55 -10.15 1.57
C ALA A 370 -33.32 -11.67 1.57
N ALA A 371 -34.27 -12.43 2.11
CA ALA A 371 -34.24 -13.89 2.16
C ALA A 371 -34.14 -14.52 0.77
N SER A 372 -34.80 -13.94 -0.23
CA SER A 372 -34.75 -14.39 -1.62
C SER A 372 -33.38 -14.16 -2.25
N GLU A 373 -32.72 -13.03 -1.96
CA GLU A 373 -31.35 -12.81 -2.42
C GLU A 373 -30.35 -13.76 -1.74
N PHE A 374 -30.46 -13.98 -0.43
CA PHE A 374 -29.61 -14.95 0.27
C PHE A 374 -29.83 -16.40 -0.21
N ALA A 375 -31.06 -16.75 -0.62
CA ALA A 375 -31.36 -18.08 -1.16
C ALA A 375 -30.64 -18.40 -2.47
N LYS A 376 -30.18 -17.38 -3.21
CA LYS A 376 -29.44 -17.55 -4.47
C LYS A 376 -27.98 -17.97 -4.26
N LEU A 377 -27.46 -17.85 -3.04
CA LEU A 377 -26.08 -18.20 -2.73
C LEU A 377 -25.91 -19.72 -2.70
N THR A 378 -24.87 -20.22 -3.36
CA THR A 378 -24.50 -21.65 -3.34
C THR A 378 -23.69 -22.03 -2.10
N THR A 379 -22.99 -21.05 -1.51
CA THR A 379 -22.22 -21.19 -0.28
C THR A 379 -22.37 -19.91 0.56
N TYR A 380 -22.39 -20.05 1.88
CA TYR A 380 -22.54 -18.92 2.80
C TYR A 380 -21.25 -18.66 3.58
N LYS A 381 -20.86 -17.38 3.69
CA LYS A 381 -20.00 -16.92 4.78
C LYS A 381 -20.78 -16.93 6.10
N ALA A 382 -20.06 -16.97 7.22
CA ALA A 382 -20.67 -16.98 8.55
C ALA A 382 -21.66 -15.82 8.76
N ARG A 383 -21.30 -14.61 8.32
CA ARG A 383 -22.15 -13.42 8.40
C ARG A 383 -23.40 -13.53 7.52
N GLU A 384 -23.24 -13.93 6.25
CA GLU A 384 -24.36 -14.10 5.30
C GLU A 384 -25.38 -15.12 5.81
N LYS A 385 -24.90 -16.22 6.40
CA LYS A 385 -25.76 -17.24 7.03
C LYS A 385 -26.55 -16.67 8.22
N ALA A 386 -25.89 -15.89 9.08
CA ALA A 386 -26.54 -15.25 10.22
C ALA A 386 -27.57 -14.21 9.77
N ASP A 387 -27.24 -13.40 8.77
CA ASP A 387 -28.13 -12.39 8.20
C ASP A 387 -29.33 -13.02 7.47
N TYR A 388 -29.12 -14.14 6.77
CA TYR A 388 -30.23 -14.91 6.19
C TYR A 388 -31.18 -15.45 7.26
N LYS A 389 -30.62 -16.05 8.32
CA LYS A 389 -31.41 -16.49 9.48
C LYS A 389 -32.18 -15.33 10.12
N ASN A 390 -31.58 -14.15 10.21
CA ASN A 390 -32.21 -12.95 10.74
C ASN A 390 -33.41 -12.51 9.89
N ALA A 391 -33.29 -12.51 8.55
CA ALA A 391 -34.41 -12.21 7.65
C ALA A 391 -35.60 -13.16 7.87
N LEU A 392 -35.32 -14.47 8.00
CA LEU A 392 -36.34 -15.49 8.27
C LEU A 392 -36.99 -15.31 9.65
N SER A 393 -36.19 -14.99 10.67
CA SER A 393 -36.69 -14.76 12.04
C SER A 393 -37.58 -13.51 12.12
N ILE A 394 -37.22 -12.45 11.41
CA ILE A 394 -38.05 -11.24 11.29
C ILE A 394 -39.42 -11.61 10.67
N MET A 395 -39.46 -12.44 9.63
CA MET A 395 -40.72 -12.89 9.05
C MET A 395 -41.54 -13.74 10.03
N GLU A 396 -40.90 -14.66 10.75
CA GLU A 396 -41.56 -15.44 11.81
C GLU A 396 -42.28 -14.52 12.82
N ASP A 397 -41.56 -13.54 13.37
CA ASP A 397 -42.09 -12.59 14.35
C ASP A 397 -43.25 -11.76 13.77
N MET A 398 -43.08 -11.23 12.56
CA MET A 398 -44.12 -10.42 11.92
C MET A 398 -45.38 -11.23 11.60
N TYR A 399 -45.26 -12.49 11.18
CA TYR A 399 -46.43 -13.36 10.99
C TYR A 399 -47.10 -13.76 12.31
N ASN A 400 -46.33 -13.96 13.38
CA ASN A 400 -46.86 -14.15 14.73
C ASN A 400 -47.67 -12.93 15.19
N PHE A 401 -47.16 -11.71 14.98
CA PHE A 401 -47.89 -10.49 15.31
C PHE A 401 -49.20 -10.34 14.54
N LYS A 402 -49.23 -10.82 13.30
CA LYS A 402 -50.45 -10.86 12.48
C LYS A 402 -51.39 -12.02 12.83
N GLY A 403 -51.06 -12.86 13.82
CA GLY A 403 -51.87 -14.02 14.22
C GLY A 403 -51.80 -15.19 13.24
N ASN A 404 -50.83 -15.23 12.33
CA ASN A 404 -50.67 -16.30 11.34
C ASN A 404 -49.60 -17.31 11.79
N ALA A 405 -49.95 -18.14 12.78
CA ALA A 405 -49.06 -19.14 13.36
C ALA A 405 -48.54 -20.16 12.34
N ALA A 406 -49.33 -20.51 11.33
CA ALA A 406 -48.92 -21.44 10.28
C ALA A 406 -47.75 -20.88 9.46
N LYS A 407 -47.85 -19.60 9.04
CA LYS A 407 -46.76 -18.94 8.31
C LYS A 407 -45.55 -18.69 9.20
N ALA A 408 -45.74 -18.30 10.46
CA ALA A 408 -44.62 -18.14 11.38
C ALA A 408 -43.81 -19.44 11.54
N LEU A 409 -44.50 -20.58 11.71
CA LEU A 409 -43.85 -21.89 11.82
C LEU A 409 -43.10 -22.30 10.54
N GLU A 410 -43.58 -21.90 9.36
CA GLU A 410 -42.88 -22.12 8.09
C GLU A 410 -41.50 -21.44 8.08
N TYR A 411 -41.44 -20.16 8.43
CA TYR A 411 -40.17 -19.41 8.45
C TYR A 411 -39.23 -19.84 9.57
N LYS A 412 -39.77 -20.20 10.75
CA LYS A 412 -39.01 -20.81 11.83
C LYS A 412 -38.26 -22.06 11.36
N LYS A 413 -38.97 -23.00 10.74
CA LYS A 413 -38.37 -24.24 10.22
C LYS A 413 -37.30 -23.94 9.18
N ARG A 414 -37.55 -23.01 8.25
CA ARG A 414 -36.54 -22.57 7.27
C ARG A 414 -35.28 -22.04 7.94
N ALA A 415 -35.42 -21.23 9.00
CA ALA A 415 -34.30 -20.69 9.75
C ALA A 415 -33.50 -21.79 10.49
N GLU A 416 -34.17 -22.85 10.96
CA GLU A 416 -33.55 -24.02 11.60
C GLU A 416 -32.79 -24.93 10.63
N PHE A 417 -33.17 -24.95 9.34
CA PHE A 417 -32.45 -25.70 8.30
C PHE A 417 -31.13 -25.05 7.90
N LEU A 418 -30.94 -23.76 8.16
CA LEU A 418 -29.69 -23.04 7.95
C LEU A 418 -28.66 -23.30 9.09
N LYS A 419 -28.58 -24.52 9.64
CA LYS A 419 -27.64 -24.88 10.72
C LYS A 419 -26.20 -24.92 10.26
#